data_AF-A0A7S3MHV6-F1
#
_entry.id   AF-A0A7S3MHV6-F1
#
_cell.length_a   1.000
_cell.length_b   1.000
_cell.length_c   1.000
_cell.angle_alpha   90.00
_cell.angle_beta   90.00
_cell.angle_gamma   90.00
#
_symmetry.space_group_name_H-M   'P 1'
#
loop_
_entity.id
_entity.type
_entity.pdbx_description
1 polymer ?
#
loop_
_entity_poly.entity_id
_entity_poly.type
_entity_poly.pdbx_seq_one_letter_code
_entity_poly.pdbx_strand_id
1 'polypeptide(L)'
;NNDETGALSLCFGDVTYAAGNYSEAADWYLLAALKRPTNIDIWVKASTVRYPPSGRNLKLAENVLVQALAMNRESSDLLFNLGLAMHGSGRLNEAITFYQEAQRTNPANREITAALATALHASGQFSQALAQYVAAEAAEPSSSPVFLANYALLLNSLGRKQEGRNLAMRALNADPNNVDAIRAMRECTAE
;
A
#
# COMPACT_ATOMS: atom_id res chain seq x y z
N ASN A 1 -1.98 34.94 4.10
CA ASN A 1 -1.53 34.39 2.79
C ASN A 1 -2.09 32.96 2.64
N ASN A 2 -2.29 32.44 1.41
CA ASN A 2 -2.78 31.07 1.16
C ASN A 2 -1.95 30.01 1.91
N ASP A 3 -0.65 30.25 2.03
CA ASP A 3 0.27 29.36 2.74
C ASP A 3 -0.01 29.29 4.26
N GLU A 4 -0.20 30.44 4.92
CA GLU A 4 -0.55 30.49 6.36
C GLU A 4 -1.91 29.84 6.64
N THR A 5 -2.89 30.08 5.77
CA THR A 5 -4.20 29.42 5.89
C THR A 5 -4.10 27.92 5.67
N GLY A 6 -3.22 27.45 4.77
CA GLY A 6 -2.98 26.03 4.56
C GLY A 6 -2.29 25.36 5.75
N ALA A 7 -1.33 26.02 6.41
CA ALA A 7 -0.74 25.53 7.65
C ALA A 7 -1.78 25.40 8.77
N LEU A 8 -2.62 26.42 8.93
CA LEU A 8 -3.65 26.42 9.97
C LEU A 8 -4.66 25.28 9.74
N SER A 9 -5.11 25.07 8.50
CA SER A 9 -5.98 23.95 8.15
C SER A 9 -5.33 22.59 8.42
N LEU A 10 -4.03 22.45 8.14
CA LEU A 10 -3.29 21.22 8.44
C LEU A 10 -3.27 20.94 9.95
N CYS A 11 -2.99 21.95 10.78
CA CYS A 11 -2.99 21.82 12.23
C CYS A 11 -4.38 21.45 12.77
N PHE A 12 -5.45 22.06 12.25
CA PHE A 12 -6.82 21.65 12.62
C PHE A 12 -7.11 20.19 12.23
N GLY A 13 -6.64 19.75 11.06
CA GLY A 13 -6.70 18.36 10.64
C GLY A 13 -5.99 17.40 11.61
N ASP A 14 -4.77 17.73 12.02
CA ASP A 14 -4.00 16.90 12.97
C ASP A 14 -4.69 16.85 14.35
N VAL A 15 -5.23 17.98 14.84
CA VAL A 15 -5.93 18.05 16.14
C VAL A 15 -7.23 17.24 16.12
N THR A 16 -8.05 17.40 15.09
CA THR A 16 -9.32 16.67 14.94
C THR A 16 -9.08 15.18 14.73
N TYR A 17 -8.02 14.81 14.00
CA TYR A 17 -7.59 13.42 13.85
C TYR A 17 -7.22 12.79 15.20
N ALA A 18 -6.42 13.50 16.01
CA ALA A 18 -6.04 13.06 17.35
C ALA A 18 -7.25 12.95 18.30
N ALA A 19 -8.29 13.76 18.09
CA ALA A 19 -9.56 13.68 18.82
C ALA A 19 -10.45 12.51 18.37
N GLY A 20 -10.07 11.76 17.32
CA GLY A 20 -10.86 10.66 16.75
C GLY A 20 -11.96 11.13 15.78
N ASN A 21 -12.02 12.42 15.47
CA ASN A 21 -12.99 13.01 14.55
C ASN A 21 -12.49 12.90 13.10
N TYR A 22 -12.42 11.68 12.59
CA TYR A 22 -11.84 11.40 11.26
C TYR A 22 -12.58 12.10 10.11
N SER A 23 -13.89 12.32 10.21
CA SER A 23 -14.62 13.05 9.16
C SER A 23 -14.14 14.49 9.03
N GLU A 24 -14.07 15.18 10.16
CA GLU A 24 -13.69 16.58 10.20
C GLU A 24 -12.19 16.74 9.85
N ALA A 25 -11.36 15.80 10.29
CA ALA A 25 -9.95 15.76 9.91
C ALA A 25 -9.76 15.65 8.38
N ALA A 26 -10.56 14.82 7.71
CA ALA A 26 -10.50 14.67 6.26
C ALA A 26 -10.81 15.99 5.53
N ASP A 27 -11.84 16.71 5.97
CA ASP A 27 -12.22 18.01 5.41
C ASP A 27 -11.12 19.05 5.60
N TRP A 28 -10.52 19.10 6.79
CA TRP A 28 -9.41 20.01 7.09
C TRP A 28 -8.16 19.70 6.28
N TYR A 29 -7.80 18.42 6.12
CA TYR A 29 -6.67 18.03 5.28
C TYR A 29 -6.92 18.31 3.81
N LEU A 30 -8.14 18.08 3.30
CA LEU A 30 -8.49 18.43 1.92
C LEU A 30 -8.37 19.94 1.70
N LEU A 31 -8.88 20.75 2.64
CA LEU A 31 -8.73 22.21 2.58
C LEU A 31 -7.24 22.61 2.58
N ALA A 32 -6.42 22.01 3.45
CA ALA A 32 -4.99 22.25 3.50
C ALA A 32 -4.30 21.88 2.17
N ALA A 33 -4.68 20.74 1.57
CA ALA A 33 -4.13 20.27 0.31
C ALA A 33 -4.48 21.20 -0.86
N LEU A 34 -5.73 21.69 -0.91
CA LEU A 34 -6.18 22.66 -1.91
C LEU A 34 -5.45 24.01 -1.78
N LYS A 35 -5.03 24.40 -0.57
CA LYS A 35 -4.24 25.61 -0.33
C LYS A 35 -2.76 25.43 -0.62
N ARG A 36 -2.25 24.20 -0.56
CA ARG A 36 -0.85 23.81 -0.80
C ARG A 36 -0.77 22.63 -1.79
N PRO A 37 -1.19 22.82 -3.05
CA PRO A 37 -1.40 21.72 -3.99
C PRO A 37 -0.14 20.95 -4.37
N THR A 38 1.04 21.56 -4.20
CA THR A 38 2.34 20.93 -4.46
C THR A 38 2.83 20.05 -3.30
N ASN A 39 2.22 20.12 -2.12
CA ASN A 39 2.59 19.31 -0.98
C ASN A 39 1.84 17.97 -1.02
N ILE A 40 2.52 16.94 -1.51
CA ILE A 40 1.97 15.58 -1.68
C ILE A 40 1.60 14.96 -0.33
N ASP A 41 2.35 15.21 0.74
CA ASP A 41 2.10 14.60 2.05
C ASP A 41 0.72 14.99 2.61
N ILE A 42 0.25 16.21 2.34
CA ILE A 42 -1.07 16.68 2.76
C ILE A 42 -2.17 15.99 1.95
N TRP A 43 -1.96 15.77 0.65
CA TRP A 43 -2.87 14.97 -0.18
C TRP A 43 -2.94 13.52 0.29
N VAL A 44 -1.78 12.93 0.62
CA VAL A 44 -1.71 11.58 1.18
C VAL A 44 -2.48 11.55 2.50
N LYS A 45 -2.23 12.47 3.44
CA LYS A 45 -3.01 12.61 4.69
C LYS A 45 -4.52 12.71 4.42
N ALA A 46 -4.95 13.57 3.50
CA ALA A 46 -6.36 13.73 3.14
C ALA A 46 -6.98 12.42 2.60
N SER A 47 -6.21 11.63 1.85
CA SER A 47 -6.66 10.34 1.30
C SER A 47 -6.60 9.18 2.29
N THR A 48 -5.67 9.21 3.26
CA THR A 48 -5.45 8.15 4.24
C THR A 48 -6.29 8.29 5.48
N VAL A 49 -6.89 9.48 5.74
CA VAL A 49 -7.89 9.64 6.79
C VAL A 49 -9.07 8.73 6.49
N ARG A 50 -9.01 7.61 7.18
CA ARG A 50 -9.88 6.48 6.99
C ARG A 50 -11.07 6.69 7.89
N TYR A 51 -12.24 6.93 7.29
CA TYR A 51 -13.50 6.68 7.98
C TYR A 51 -13.48 5.24 8.55
N PRO A 52 -14.11 5.00 9.71
CA PRO A 52 -14.00 3.75 10.47
C PRO A 52 -14.22 2.48 9.63
N PRO A 53 -13.86 1.27 10.12
CA PRO A 53 -13.93 0.01 9.35
C PRO A 53 -15.25 -0.25 8.60
N SER A 54 -16.36 0.27 9.11
CA SER A 54 -17.72 0.23 8.55
C SER A 54 -18.05 1.32 7.51
N GLY A 55 -17.13 2.26 7.28
CA GLY A 55 -17.31 3.46 6.45
C GLY A 55 -16.15 3.72 5.50
N ARG A 56 -15.42 2.70 5.04
CA ARG A 56 -14.39 2.78 3.98
C ARG A 56 -14.94 3.53 2.76
N ASN A 57 -14.80 4.86 2.72
CA ASN A 57 -15.17 5.65 1.56
C ASN A 57 -14.01 5.67 0.57
N LEU A 58 -13.68 4.49 0.04
CA LEU A 58 -12.59 4.29 -0.92
C LEU A 58 -12.76 5.18 -2.15
N LYS A 59 -14.00 5.54 -2.49
CA LYS A 59 -14.34 6.50 -3.55
C LYS A 59 -13.90 7.93 -3.22
N LEU A 60 -14.02 8.37 -1.96
CA LEU A 60 -13.53 9.68 -1.55
C LEU A 60 -12.00 9.73 -1.65
N ALA A 61 -11.32 8.71 -1.11
CA ALA A 61 -9.86 8.60 -1.18
C ALA A 61 -9.37 8.59 -2.65
N GLU A 62 -10.03 7.81 -3.52
CA GLU A 62 -9.79 7.82 -4.97
C GLU A 62 -9.94 9.23 -5.57
N ASN A 63 -11.05 9.91 -5.29
CA ASN A 63 -11.28 11.27 -5.81
C ASN A 63 -10.19 12.26 -5.37
N VAL A 64 -9.82 12.22 -4.09
CA VAL A 64 -8.76 13.09 -3.52
C VAL A 64 -7.41 12.79 -4.19
N LEU A 65 -7.07 11.52 -4.38
CA LEU A 65 -5.81 11.13 -5.01
C LEU A 65 -5.78 11.45 -6.51
N VAL A 66 -6.90 11.33 -7.23
CA VAL A 66 -7.00 11.75 -8.63
C VAL A 66 -6.80 13.26 -8.77
N GLN A 67 -7.36 14.06 -7.86
CA GLN A 67 -7.09 15.50 -7.82
C GLN A 67 -5.63 15.81 -7.52
N ALA A 68 -5.03 15.09 -6.56
CA ALA A 68 -3.62 15.23 -6.22
C ALA A 68 -2.71 14.91 -7.42
N LEU A 69 -3.01 13.85 -8.18
CA LEU A 69 -2.28 13.43 -9.37
C LEU A 69 -2.44 14.42 -10.53
N ALA A 70 -3.59 15.08 -10.67
CA ALA A 70 -3.75 16.15 -11.65
C ALA A 70 -2.74 17.29 -11.43
N MET A 71 -2.35 17.54 -10.17
CA MET A 71 -1.35 18.53 -9.78
C MET A 71 0.08 17.97 -9.77
N ASN A 72 0.24 16.67 -9.49
CA ASN A 72 1.53 15.97 -9.35
C ASN A 72 1.52 14.65 -10.16
N ARG A 73 1.60 14.76 -11.49
CA ARG A 73 1.33 13.66 -12.44
C ARG A 73 2.23 12.44 -12.34
N GLU A 74 3.40 12.58 -11.75
CA GLU A 74 4.40 11.50 -11.66
C GLU A 74 4.82 11.25 -10.21
N SER A 75 3.93 11.48 -9.24
CA SER A 75 4.22 11.11 -7.86
C SER A 75 4.03 9.61 -7.65
N SER A 76 5.13 8.91 -7.39
CA SER A 76 5.12 7.48 -7.03
C SER A 76 4.23 7.20 -5.82
N ASP A 77 4.21 8.10 -4.84
CA ASP A 77 3.44 7.91 -3.61
C ASP A 77 1.94 8.06 -3.86
N LEU A 78 1.53 9.01 -4.70
CA LEU A 78 0.12 9.16 -5.09
C LEU A 78 -0.37 7.97 -5.93
N LEU A 79 0.45 7.50 -6.87
CA LEU A 79 0.16 6.30 -7.68
C LEU A 79 0.04 5.06 -6.79
N PHE A 80 0.95 4.89 -5.84
CA PHE A 80 0.91 3.80 -4.87
C PHE A 80 -0.36 3.84 -4.00
N ASN A 81 -0.71 5.01 -3.46
CA ASN A 81 -1.93 5.18 -2.66
C ASN A 81 -3.21 4.96 -3.48
N LEU A 82 -3.25 5.33 -4.76
CA LEU A 82 -4.36 4.95 -5.66
C LEU A 82 -4.45 3.44 -5.81
N GLY A 83 -3.30 2.78 -6.04
CA GLY A 83 -3.24 1.32 -6.08
C GLY A 83 -3.83 0.68 -4.82
N LEU A 84 -3.51 1.21 -3.64
CA LEU A 84 -4.06 0.74 -2.36
C LEU A 84 -5.59 0.94 -2.27
N ALA A 85 -6.10 2.09 -2.71
CA ALA A 85 -7.54 2.38 -2.72
C ALA A 85 -8.30 1.43 -3.67
N MET A 86 -7.75 1.15 -4.86
CA MET A 86 -8.31 0.21 -5.83
C MET A 86 -8.28 -1.22 -5.32
N HIS A 87 -7.16 -1.64 -4.73
CA HIS A 87 -6.99 -2.96 -4.13
C HIS A 87 -8.04 -3.16 -3.02
N GLY A 88 -8.17 -2.21 -2.11
CA GLY A 88 -9.16 -2.25 -1.02
C GLY A 88 -10.62 -2.29 -1.52
N SER A 89 -10.87 -1.84 -2.75
CA SER A 89 -12.18 -1.86 -3.42
C SER A 89 -12.42 -3.15 -4.22
N GLY A 90 -11.45 -4.08 -4.26
CA GLY A 90 -11.51 -5.28 -5.09
C GLY A 90 -11.24 -5.05 -6.58
N ARG A 91 -10.90 -3.81 -6.99
CA ARG A 91 -10.55 -3.44 -8.37
C ARG A 91 -9.09 -3.80 -8.65
N LEU A 92 -8.78 -5.10 -8.61
CA LEU A 92 -7.40 -5.61 -8.61
C LEU A 92 -6.64 -5.26 -9.88
N ASN A 93 -7.27 -5.32 -11.06
CA ASN A 93 -6.60 -4.98 -12.33
C ASN A 93 -6.18 -3.50 -12.38
N GLU A 94 -7.03 -2.61 -11.87
CA GLU A 94 -6.72 -1.17 -11.82
C GLU A 94 -5.64 -0.89 -10.77
N ALA A 95 -5.68 -1.59 -9.63
CA ALA A 95 -4.61 -1.53 -8.64
C ALA A 95 -3.26 -1.92 -9.25
N ILE A 96 -3.22 -3.01 -10.03
CA ILE A 96 -2.02 -3.48 -10.73
C ILE A 96 -1.47 -2.40 -11.66
N THR A 97 -2.33 -1.76 -12.47
CA THR A 97 -1.91 -0.66 -13.37
C THR A 97 -1.26 0.47 -12.58
N PHE A 98 -1.90 0.97 -11.52
CA PHE A 98 -1.34 2.07 -10.72
C PHE A 98 -0.04 1.67 -9.99
N TYR A 99 0.05 0.45 -9.48
CA TYR A 99 1.30 -0.03 -8.88
C TYR A 99 2.43 -0.19 -9.90
N GLN A 100 2.14 -0.62 -11.13
CA GLN A 100 3.14 -0.67 -12.21
C GLN A 100 3.63 0.74 -12.58
N GLU A 101 2.75 1.72 -12.65
CA GLU A 101 3.12 3.12 -12.87
C GLU A 101 3.95 3.68 -11.70
N ALA A 102 3.57 3.37 -10.47
CA ALA A 102 4.31 3.74 -9.27
C ALA A 102 5.72 3.11 -9.30
N GLN A 103 5.82 1.82 -9.64
CA GLN A 103 7.10 1.11 -9.74
C GLN A 103 7.98 1.68 -10.86
N ARG A 104 7.40 2.07 -12.01
CA ARG A 104 8.16 2.73 -13.08
C ARG A 104 8.77 4.06 -12.61
N THR A 105 8.06 4.77 -11.75
CA THR A 105 8.48 6.06 -11.19
C THR A 105 9.52 5.90 -10.08
N ASN A 106 9.37 4.89 -9.22
CA ASN A 106 10.32 4.56 -8.16
C ASN A 106 10.60 3.04 -8.11
N PRO A 107 11.52 2.54 -8.96
CA PRO A 107 11.81 1.10 -9.05
C PRO A 107 12.43 0.50 -7.79
N ALA A 108 13.05 1.32 -6.94
CA ALA A 108 13.73 0.88 -5.72
C ALA A 108 12.76 0.69 -4.54
N ASN A 109 11.51 1.15 -4.65
CA ASN A 109 10.56 1.04 -3.57
C ASN A 109 10.00 -0.39 -3.46
N ARG A 110 10.43 -1.09 -2.40
CA ARG A 110 10.01 -2.46 -2.10
C ARG A 110 8.57 -2.57 -1.65
N GLU A 111 8.01 -1.53 -1.04
CA GLU A 111 6.63 -1.53 -0.61
C GLU A 111 5.70 -1.58 -1.84
N ILE A 112 6.02 -0.80 -2.88
CA ILE A 112 5.33 -0.84 -4.17
C ILE A 112 5.45 -2.22 -4.80
N THR A 113 6.66 -2.80 -4.81
CA THR A 113 6.88 -4.12 -5.41
C THR A 113 6.11 -5.22 -4.66
N ALA A 114 6.07 -5.17 -3.33
CA ALA A 114 5.29 -6.09 -2.51
C ALA A 114 3.78 -5.94 -2.77
N ALA A 115 3.27 -4.70 -2.82
CA ALA A 115 1.86 -4.44 -3.08
C ALA A 115 1.42 -4.88 -4.47
N LEU A 116 2.25 -4.63 -5.50
CA LEU A 116 2.05 -5.12 -6.86
C LEU A 116 1.99 -6.64 -6.89
N ALA A 117 2.95 -7.33 -6.27
CA ALA A 117 3.01 -8.77 -6.25
C ALA A 117 1.81 -9.39 -5.52
N THR A 118 1.39 -8.80 -4.40
CA THR A 118 0.17 -9.21 -3.67
C THR A 118 -1.09 -8.98 -4.50
N ALA A 119 -1.21 -7.85 -5.21
CA ALA A 119 -2.35 -7.61 -6.11
C ALA A 119 -2.38 -8.60 -7.29
N LEU A 120 -1.22 -8.89 -7.87
CA LEU A 120 -1.08 -9.91 -8.91
C LEU A 120 -1.47 -11.30 -8.40
N HIS A 121 -1.03 -11.67 -7.21
CA HIS A 121 -1.42 -12.92 -6.53
C HIS A 121 -2.93 -13.00 -6.33
N ALA A 122 -3.55 -11.96 -5.76
CA ALA A 122 -4.99 -11.89 -5.55
C ALA A 122 -5.79 -11.95 -6.87
N SER A 123 -5.24 -11.44 -7.96
CA SER A 123 -5.84 -11.50 -9.30
C SER A 123 -5.62 -12.83 -10.03
N GLY A 124 -4.90 -13.79 -9.43
CA GLY A 124 -4.55 -15.09 -10.03
C GLY A 124 -3.38 -15.05 -11.01
N GLN A 125 -2.70 -13.91 -11.16
CA GLN A 125 -1.55 -13.73 -12.06
C GLN A 125 -0.24 -14.21 -11.40
N PHE A 126 -0.20 -15.47 -10.98
CA PHE A 126 0.87 -16.02 -10.13
C PHE A 126 2.26 -15.92 -10.75
N SER A 127 2.41 -16.12 -12.07
CA SER A 127 3.70 -16.03 -12.76
C SER A 127 4.30 -14.62 -12.71
N GLN A 128 3.45 -13.60 -12.88
CA GLN A 128 3.89 -12.20 -12.79
C GLN A 128 4.20 -11.81 -11.35
N ALA A 129 3.38 -12.25 -10.39
CA ALA A 129 3.65 -12.04 -8.97
C ALA A 129 5.01 -12.64 -8.57
N LEU A 130 5.32 -13.84 -9.06
CA LEU A 130 6.58 -14.52 -8.79
C LEU A 130 7.76 -13.75 -9.37
N ALA A 131 7.64 -13.26 -10.61
CA ALA A 131 8.69 -12.47 -11.25
C ALA A 131 9.03 -11.21 -10.43
N GLN A 132 8.03 -10.54 -9.85
CA GLN A 132 8.23 -9.37 -8.99
C GLN A 132 9.01 -9.71 -7.71
N TYR A 133 8.62 -10.78 -7.00
CA TYR A 133 9.34 -11.21 -5.79
C TYR A 133 10.76 -11.67 -6.08
N VAL A 134 10.97 -12.45 -7.15
CA VAL A 134 12.30 -12.92 -7.56
C VAL A 134 13.21 -11.76 -7.95
N ALA A 135 12.71 -10.81 -8.73
CA ALA A 135 13.49 -9.63 -9.12
C ALA A 135 13.88 -8.77 -7.90
N ALA A 136 12.95 -8.56 -6.98
CA ALA A 136 13.21 -7.80 -5.76
C ALA A 136 14.25 -8.49 -4.86
N GLU A 137 14.14 -9.81 -4.65
CA GLU A 137 15.08 -10.57 -3.81
C GLU A 137 16.47 -10.69 -4.47
N ALA A 138 16.54 -10.72 -5.80
CA ALA A 138 17.80 -10.72 -6.55
C ALA A 138 18.52 -9.37 -6.51
N ALA A 139 17.77 -8.26 -6.51
CA ALA A 139 18.33 -6.91 -6.42
C ALA A 139 18.97 -6.69 -5.04
N GLU A 140 18.27 -7.08 -3.98
CA GLU A 140 18.82 -7.14 -2.64
C GLU A 140 17.96 -8.13 -1.81
N PRO A 141 18.55 -9.04 -1.03
CA PRO A 141 17.76 -9.94 -0.20
C PRO A 141 16.90 -9.16 0.81
N SER A 142 15.64 -9.53 0.96
CA SER A 142 14.73 -8.86 1.90
C SER A 142 14.84 -9.42 3.31
N SER A 143 14.92 -8.51 4.28
CA SER A 143 14.74 -8.79 5.71
C SER A 143 13.32 -8.47 6.20
N SER A 144 12.47 -7.91 5.34
CA SER A 144 11.11 -7.53 5.73
C SER A 144 10.25 -8.78 5.95
N PRO A 145 9.73 -9.02 7.17
CA PRO A 145 8.93 -10.20 7.46
C PRO A 145 7.65 -10.24 6.62
N VAL A 146 7.04 -9.08 6.35
CA VAL A 146 5.83 -8.96 5.51
C VAL A 146 6.12 -9.39 4.07
N PHE A 147 7.23 -8.92 3.49
CA PHE A 147 7.63 -9.30 2.13
C PHE A 147 7.88 -10.80 2.03
N LEU A 148 8.63 -11.36 2.97
CA LEU A 148 8.98 -12.79 3.01
C LEU A 148 7.74 -13.67 3.20
N ALA A 149 6.81 -13.26 4.07
CA ALA A 149 5.56 -13.97 4.30
C ALA A 149 4.67 -14.00 3.05
N ASN A 150 4.47 -12.86 2.38
CA ASN A 150 3.67 -12.81 1.17
C ASN A 150 4.30 -13.60 0.02
N TYR A 151 5.63 -13.58 -0.10
CA TYR A 151 6.33 -14.40 -1.07
C TYR A 151 6.17 -15.90 -0.75
N ALA A 152 6.26 -16.29 0.51
CA ALA A 152 6.02 -17.67 0.93
C ALA A 152 4.61 -18.16 0.57
N LEU A 153 3.56 -17.34 0.81
CA LEU A 153 2.18 -17.68 0.44
C LEU A 153 2.00 -17.85 -1.07
N LEU A 154 2.67 -17.04 -1.87
CA LEU A 154 2.68 -17.20 -3.32
C LEU A 154 3.34 -18.52 -3.74
N LEU A 155 4.49 -18.85 -3.16
CA LEU A 155 5.19 -20.11 -3.45
C LEU A 155 4.35 -21.33 -3.08
N ASN A 156 3.63 -21.26 -1.95
CA ASN A 156 2.68 -22.31 -1.56
C ASN A 156 1.56 -22.46 -2.59
N SER A 157 0.99 -21.34 -3.06
CA SER A 157 -0.05 -21.33 -4.10
C SER A 157 0.44 -21.94 -5.42
N LEU A 158 1.75 -21.86 -5.68
CA LEU A 158 2.42 -22.47 -6.84
C LEU A 158 2.88 -23.93 -6.61
N GLY A 159 2.58 -24.51 -5.44
CA GLY A 159 3.03 -25.86 -5.07
C GLY A 159 4.51 -25.96 -4.66
N ARG A 160 5.25 -24.85 -4.62
CA ARG A 160 6.67 -24.79 -4.22
C ARG A 160 6.81 -24.71 -2.69
N LYS A 161 6.16 -25.64 -1.99
CA LYS A 161 5.98 -25.62 -0.53
C LYS A 161 7.30 -25.60 0.25
N GLN A 162 8.34 -26.32 -0.22
CA GLN A 162 9.63 -26.33 0.48
C GLN A 162 10.32 -24.96 0.46
N GLU A 163 10.23 -24.24 -0.64
CA GLU A 163 10.79 -22.88 -0.75
C GLU A 163 9.95 -21.88 0.03
N GLY A 164 8.61 -22.01 -0.03
CA GLY A 164 7.68 -21.24 0.80
C GLY A 164 7.97 -21.40 2.30
N ARG A 165 8.21 -22.64 2.76
CA ARG A 165 8.59 -22.94 4.15
C ARG A 165 9.88 -22.24 4.57
N ASN A 166 10.91 -22.25 3.72
CA ASN A 166 12.18 -21.58 4.04
C ASN A 166 12.01 -20.07 4.18
N LEU A 167 11.21 -19.44 3.32
CA LEU A 167 10.91 -18.01 3.42
C LEU A 167 10.04 -17.69 4.63
N ALA A 168 9.03 -18.51 4.92
CA ALA A 168 8.17 -18.33 6.09
C ALA A 168 8.97 -18.46 7.39
N MET A 169 9.94 -19.39 7.46
CA MET A 169 10.89 -19.48 8.60
C MET A 169 11.74 -18.21 8.74
N ARG A 170 12.26 -17.66 7.64
CA ARG A 170 12.99 -16.38 7.67
C ARG A 170 12.11 -15.25 8.18
N ALA A 171 10.87 -15.18 7.73
CA ALA A 171 9.90 -14.18 8.18
C ALA A 171 9.61 -14.31 9.69
N LEU A 172 9.39 -15.54 10.19
CA LEU A 172 9.14 -15.82 11.62
C LEU A 172 10.36 -15.57 12.51
N ASN A 173 11.57 -15.78 11.99
CA ASN A 173 12.79 -15.43 12.72
C ASN A 173 12.92 -13.92 12.92
N ALA A 174 12.44 -13.11 11.96
CA ALA A 174 12.43 -11.66 12.05
C ALA A 174 11.25 -11.14 12.88
N ASP A 175 10.06 -11.72 12.70
CA ASP A 175 8.85 -11.43 13.48
C ASP A 175 8.08 -12.73 13.78
N PRO A 176 8.22 -13.28 15.00
CA PRO A 176 7.53 -14.51 15.40
C PRO A 176 6.01 -14.42 15.38
N ASN A 177 5.43 -13.22 15.43
CA ASN A 177 3.99 -12.99 15.49
C ASN A 177 3.40 -12.66 14.11
N ASN A 178 4.18 -12.74 13.03
CA ASN A 178 3.70 -12.44 11.69
C ASN A 178 2.64 -13.47 11.26
N VAL A 179 1.37 -13.05 11.23
CA VAL A 179 0.21 -13.91 10.95
C VAL A 179 0.32 -14.58 9.57
N ASP A 180 0.84 -13.86 8.58
CA ASP A 180 0.97 -14.34 7.21
C ASP A 180 2.06 -15.40 7.10
N ALA A 181 3.16 -15.25 7.83
CA ALA A 181 4.22 -16.25 7.90
C ALA A 181 3.76 -17.51 8.65
N ILE A 182 3.02 -17.36 9.75
CA ILE A 182 2.41 -18.50 10.47
C ILE A 182 1.46 -19.26 9.55
N ARG A 183 0.62 -18.53 8.81
CA ARG A 183 -0.29 -19.12 7.81
C ARG A 183 0.48 -19.86 6.71
N ALA A 184 1.52 -19.24 6.15
CA ALA A 184 2.36 -19.86 5.13
C ALA A 184 3.04 -21.14 5.64
N MET A 185 3.50 -21.16 6.89
CA MET A 185 4.05 -22.37 7.51
C MET A 185 3.02 -23.50 7.63
N ARG A 186 1.79 -23.18 8.05
CA ARG A 186 0.72 -24.18 8.20
C ARG A 186 0.33 -24.81 6.87
N GLU A 187 0.26 -24.02 5.80
CA GLU A 187 -0.04 -24.49 4.44
C GLU A 187 1.04 -25.45 3.89
N CYS A 188 2.29 -25.29 4.33
CA CYS A 188 3.38 -26.20 3.96
C CYS A 188 3.31 -27.55 4.67
N THR A 189 2.81 -27.59 5.90
CA THR A 189 2.81 -28.78 6.77
C THR A 189 1.58 -29.67 6.62
N ALA A 190 0.59 -29.26 5.84
CA ALA A 190 -0.70 -29.96 5.71
C ALA A 190 -0.72 -31.11 4.67
N GLU A 191 0.43 -31.76 4.44
CA GLU A 191 0.56 -32.99 3.61
C GLU A 191 0.82 -34.21 4.49
#